data_AF-A0A2Z3HVK3-F1
#
_entry.id   AF-A0A2Z3HVK3-F1
#
_cell.length_a   1.000
_cell.length_b   1.000
_cell.length_c   1.000
_cell.angle_alpha   90.00
_cell.angle_beta   90.00
_cell.angle_gamma   90.00
#
_symmetry.space_group_name_H-M   'P 1'
#
loop_
_entity.id
_entity.type
_entity.pdbx_description
1 polymer ?
#
loop_
_entity_poly.entity_id
_entity_poly.type
_entity_poly.pdbx_seq_one_letter_code
_entity_poly.pdbx_strand_id
1 'polypeptide(L)'
;MSLTAVLAGCERPTAVRADAGPASRGETDYAAAPSSDPVPRAENADGRRPADRAEAPAPLLDGRPLWTSSRRGSAEENARRAFARNGDSFGASSLEAYVRKARTFIDAPPAGAQRLTRRNGDVLLYHPASNTFAVASREGAPRAFFHPDEGAAYWEAQKARETQRRTARAGSDRASEG
;
A
#
# COMPACT_ATOMS: atom_id res chain seq x y z
N MET A 1 52.02 -10.55 -39.76
CA MET A 1 52.02 -11.82 -40.52
C MET A 1 51.25 -12.82 -39.68
N SER A 2 49.95 -12.93 -39.91
CA SER A 2 49.30 -13.99 -40.73
C SER A 2 48.95 -15.20 -39.85
N LEU A 3 47.80 -15.87 -39.91
CA LEU A 3 46.51 -15.79 -40.61
C LEU A 3 45.65 -16.87 -39.88
N THR A 4 44.45 -16.61 -39.38
CA THR A 4 43.13 -16.98 -39.96
C THR A 4 42.52 -18.34 -39.57
N ALA A 5 41.26 -18.24 -39.11
CA ALA A 5 40.06 -19.11 -39.04
C ALA A 5 40.02 -20.52 -39.68
N VAL A 6 39.07 -21.43 -39.31
CA VAL A 6 37.72 -21.63 -39.93
C VAL A 6 36.92 -22.69 -39.11
N LEU A 7 35.70 -22.38 -38.62
CA LEU A 7 34.31 -22.78 -39.02
C LEU A 7 33.85 -24.26 -38.88
N ALA A 8 32.75 -24.41 -38.12
CA ALA A 8 31.46 -25.10 -38.35
C ALA A 8 31.34 -26.46 -39.08
N GLY A 9 30.50 -27.34 -38.51
CA GLY A 9 29.88 -28.49 -39.19
C GLY A 9 28.77 -29.13 -38.34
N CYS A 10 27.60 -29.36 -38.94
CA CYS A 10 26.38 -29.94 -38.39
C CYS A 10 26.57 -31.46 -38.03
N GLU A 11 25.63 -32.27 -37.54
CA GLU A 11 24.49 -32.87 -38.26
C GLU A 11 23.82 -33.90 -37.32
N ARG A 12 22.48 -33.97 -37.33
CA ARG A 12 21.66 -35.02 -36.69
C ARG A 12 21.60 -36.26 -37.60
N PRO A 13 21.25 -37.43 -37.05
CA PRO A 13 20.19 -38.19 -37.71
C PRO A 13 19.11 -38.73 -36.76
N THR A 14 17.95 -38.96 -37.38
CA THR A 14 16.67 -39.43 -36.85
C THR A 14 16.48 -40.92 -37.17
N ALA A 15 15.53 -41.57 -36.47
CA ALA A 15 14.79 -42.80 -36.79
C ALA A 15 15.33 -44.10 -36.13
N VAL A 16 14.54 -45.12 -35.74
CA VAL A 16 13.19 -45.59 -36.11
C VAL A 16 12.58 -46.41 -34.93
N ARG A 17 11.24 -46.56 -34.91
CA ARG A 17 10.41 -47.48 -34.08
C ARG A 17 10.46 -48.95 -34.56
N ALA A 18 10.20 -49.90 -33.64
CA ALA A 18 9.22 -51.03 -33.70
C ALA A 18 9.51 -52.00 -32.53
N ASP A 19 8.66 -52.13 -31.52
CA ASP A 19 7.47 -53.00 -31.37
C ASP A 19 7.76 -54.52 -31.24
N ALA A 20 7.46 -55.07 -30.06
CA ALA A 20 6.95 -56.43 -29.82
C ALA A 20 6.61 -56.61 -28.31
N GLY A 21 5.32 -56.62 -27.97
CA GLY A 21 4.80 -57.11 -26.67
C GLY A 21 4.65 -58.65 -26.66
N PRO A 22 3.76 -59.27 -25.84
CA PRO A 22 2.92 -58.73 -24.75
C PRO A 22 2.85 -59.63 -23.47
N ALA A 23 2.02 -59.22 -22.50
CA ALA A 23 1.34 -59.97 -21.40
C ALA A 23 1.62 -59.36 -20.00
N SER A 24 0.67 -59.05 -19.11
CA SER A 24 -0.79 -59.14 -19.12
C SER A 24 -1.36 -58.32 -17.94
N ARG A 25 -2.54 -57.73 -18.17
CA ARG A 25 -3.69 -57.51 -17.25
C ARG A 25 -3.56 -56.51 -16.07
N GLY A 26 -4.43 -55.50 -16.15
CA GLY A 26 -4.82 -54.57 -15.09
C GLY A 26 -5.57 -53.40 -15.71
N GLU A 27 -6.89 -53.54 -15.80
CA GLU A 27 -7.84 -52.70 -16.54
C GLU A 27 -8.18 -51.37 -15.83
N THR A 28 -8.57 -50.39 -16.65
CA THR A 28 -9.15 -49.03 -16.50
C THR A 28 -9.72 -48.62 -15.13
N ASP A 29 -9.58 -47.36 -14.68
CA ASP A 29 -10.38 -46.22 -15.16
C ASP A 29 -9.71 -44.84 -14.99
N TYR A 30 -9.91 -43.99 -16.00
CA TYR A 30 -9.59 -42.56 -16.01
C TYR A 30 -10.56 -41.81 -15.08
N ALA A 31 -10.03 -41.14 -14.05
CA ALA A 31 -10.72 -40.06 -13.36
C ALA A 31 -9.86 -38.79 -13.42
N ALA A 32 -10.48 -37.73 -13.89
CA ALA A 32 -9.91 -36.45 -14.25
C ALA A 32 -9.07 -35.80 -13.14
N ALA A 33 -8.04 -35.05 -13.58
CA ALA A 33 -7.38 -34.05 -12.76
C ALA A 33 -8.43 -33.13 -12.10
N PRO A 34 -8.27 -32.73 -10.83
CA PRO A 34 -9.08 -31.65 -10.28
C PRO A 34 -8.65 -30.36 -10.99
N SER A 35 -9.53 -29.90 -11.88
CA SER A 35 -9.56 -28.53 -12.37
C SER A 35 -9.37 -27.58 -11.19
N SER A 36 -8.46 -26.62 -11.34
CA SER A 36 -8.36 -25.49 -10.41
C SER A 36 -9.66 -24.71 -10.48
N ASP A 37 -10.57 -24.94 -9.54
CA ASP A 37 -11.69 -24.04 -9.31
C ASP A 37 -11.11 -22.65 -9.00
N PRO A 38 -11.45 -21.60 -9.78
CA PRO A 38 -11.14 -20.24 -9.36
C PRO A 38 -11.94 -19.96 -8.10
N VAL A 39 -11.24 -19.84 -6.97
CA VAL A 39 -11.83 -19.30 -5.73
C VAL A 39 -12.60 -18.03 -6.07
N PRO A 40 -13.91 -17.95 -5.81
CA PRO A 40 -14.66 -16.74 -6.09
C PRO A 40 -14.05 -15.63 -5.21
N ARG A 41 -13.51 -14.61 -5.88
CA ARG A 41 -13.12 -13.36 -5.25
C ARG A 41 -14.35 -12.86 -4.50
N ALA A 42 -14.26 -12.81 -3.18
CA ALA A 42 -15.32 -12.28 -2.32
C ALA A 42 -15.82 -10.94 -2.90
N GLU A 43 -16.98 -10.97 -3.53
CA GLU A 43 -17.69 -9.78 -3.96
C GLU A 43 -18.06 -9.01 -2.70
N ASN A 44 -17.65 -7.75 -2.64
CA ASN A 44 -18.09 -6.87 -1.58
C ASN A 44 -19.61 -6.73 -1.74
N ALA A 45 -20.38 -7.14 -0.72
CA ALA A 45 -21.84 -7.34 -0.73
C ALA A 45 -22.72 -6.12 -1.05
N ASP A 46 -22.14 -5.02 -1.54
CA ASP A 46 -22.81 -3.72 -1.71
C ASP A 46 -22.77 -3.23 -3.17
N GLY A 47 -22.13 -3.95 -4.11
CA GLY A 47 -22.20 -3.67 -5.55
C GLY A 47 -21.64 -2.33 -6.03
N ARG A 48 -21.25 -1.42 -5.12
CA ARG A 48 -20.67 -0.11 -5.44
C ARG A 48 -19.24 -0.25 -5.95
N ARG A 49 -18.91 0.49 -7.03
CA ARG A 49 -17.54 0.54 -7.54
C ARG A 49 -16.64 1.21 -6.50
N PRO A 50 -15.33 0.89 -6.43
CA PRO A 50 -14.40 1.51 -5.47
C PRO A 50 -14.37 3.05 -5.53
N ALA A 51 -14.71 3.63 -6.68
CA ALA A 51 -14.87 5.07 -6.86
C ALA A 51 -16.06 5.63 -6.06
N ASP A 52 -17.21 4.97 -6.10
CA ASP A 52 -18.43 5.39 -5.39
C ASP A 52 -18.28 5.33 -3.86
N ARG A 53 -17.45 4.42 -3.34
CA ARG A 53 -17.16 4.29 -1.90
C ARG A 53 -16.25 5.40 -1.36
N ALA A 54 -15.43 5.99 -2.23
CA ALA A 54 -14.52 7.07 -1.85
C ALA A 54 -15.24 8.44 -1.73
N GLU A 55 -16.45 8.54 -2.30
CA GLU A 55 -17.18 9.79 -2.50
C GLU A 55 -18.31 10.04 -1.48
N ALA A 56 -18.71 9.03 -0.71
CA ALA A 56 -19.65 9.23 0.40
C ALA A 56 -19.09 10.24 1.42
N PRO A 57 -19.87 11.26 1.85
CA PRO A 57 -19.39 12.25 2.80
C PRO A 57 -18.93 11.55 4.07
N ALA A 58 -17.71 11.89 4.51
CA ALA A 58 -17.11 11.29 5.69
C ALA A 58 -18.06 11.49 6.89
N PRO A 59 -18.40 10.43 7.65
CA PRO A 59 -19.13 10.62 8.89
C PRO A 59 -18.41 11.65 9.75
N LEU A 60 -19.20 12.52 10.37
CA LEU A 60 -18.69 13.63 11.16
C LEU A 60 -18.54 13.18 12.61
N LEU A 61 -17.47 13.61 13.26
CA LEU A 61 -17.34 13.63 14.70
C LEU A 61 -17.22 15.12 15.08
N ASP A 62 -18.11 15.62 15.94
CA ASP A 62 -18.20 17.02 16.32
C ASP A 62 -18.32 17.99 15.12
N GLY A 63 -19.12 17.62 14.11
CA GLY A 63 -19.32 18.44 12.90
C GLY A 63 -18.12 18.48 11.93
N ARG A 64 -17.02 17.78 12.23
CA ARG A 64 -15.82 17.70 11.39
C ARG A 64 -15.64 16.29 10.81
N PRO A 65 -15.02 16.11 9.63
CA PRO A 65 -14.72 14.79 9.08
C PRO A 65 -13.96 13.92 10.08
N LEU A 66 -14.50 12.74 10.41
CA LEU A 66 -13.93 11.81 11.40
C LEU A 66 -12.50 11.36 11.02
N TRP A 67 -12.29 11.13 9.73
CA TRP A 67 -11.01 10.79 9.11
C TRP A 67 -11.09 11.18 7.64
N THR A 68 -9.98 11.12 6.91
CA THR A 68 -10.04 11.28 5.44
C THR A 68 -10.54 10.01 4.75
N SER A 69 -11.40 10.16 3.74
CA SER A 69 -11.65 9.09 2.77
C SER A 69 -10.45 8.87 1.84
N SER A 70 -10.41 7.72 1.18
CA SER A 70 -9.41 7.41 0.16
C SER A 70 -9.96 6.41 -0.85
N ARG A 71 -9.22 6.18 -1.94
CA ARG A 71 -9.52 5.12 -2.91
C ARG A 71 -9.60 3.71 -2.28
N ARG A 72 -9.03 3.52 -1.09
CA ARG A 72 -8.98 2.23 -0.38
C ARG A 72 -10.10 2.06 0.64
N GLY A 73 -11.00 3.02 0.79
CA GLY A 73 -12.12 2.94 1.73
C GLY A 73 -12.64 4.30 2.19
N SER A 74 -13.85 4.27 2.74
CA SER A 74 -14.50 5.44 3.34
C SER A 74 -13.70 5.98 4.53
N ALA A 75 -14.01 7.20 4.95
CA ALA A 75 -13.38 7.79 6.14
C ALA A 75 -13.51 6.90 7.38
N GLU A 76 -14.71 6.36 7.61
CA GLU A 76 -14.99 5.51 8.76
C GLU A 76 -14.20 4.19 8.72
N GLU A 77 -14.11 3.56 7.55
CA GLU A 77 -13.31 2.35 7.35
C GLU A 77 -11.82 2.61 7.54
N ASN A 78 -11.33 3.76 7.06
CA ASN A 78 -9.95 4.16 7.27
C ASN A 78 -9.65 4.38 8.75
N ALA A 79 -10.57 5.03 9.47
CA ALA A 79 -10.46 5.26 10.91
C ALA A 79 -10.49 3.94 11.69
N ARG A 80 -11.45 3.06 11.41
CA ARG A 80 -11.52 1.71 12.01
C ARG A 80 -10.24 0.93 11.81
N ARG A 81 -9.69 0.95 10.59
CA ARG A 81 -8.41 0.27 10.31
C ARG A 81 -7.22 0.90 11.03
N ALA A 82 -7.20 2.22 11.18
CA ALA A 82 -6.16 2.90 11.94
C ALA A 82 -6.25 2.57 13.44
N PHE A 83 -7.46 2.58 13.99
CA PHE A 83 -7.75 2.20 15.37
C PHE A 83 -7.41 0.73 15.63
N ALA A 84 -7.83 -0.20 14.79
CA ALA A 84 -7.53 -1.62 14.98
C ALA A 84 -6.02 -1.93 15.02
N ARG A 85 -5.19 -1.11 14.36
CA ARG A 85 -3.73 -1.29 14.34
C ARG A 85 -3.00 -0.56 15.47
N ASN A 86 -3.52 0.57 15.93
CA ASN A 86 -2.78 1.48 16.80
C ASN A 86 -3.56 1.93 18.04
N GLY A 87 -4.83 1.58 18.18
CA GLY A 87 -5.70 2.05 19.26
C GLY A 87 -5.12 1.75 20.63
N ASP A 88 -4.67 0.51 20.82
CA ASP A 88 -4.10 0.04 22.07
C ASP A 88 -2.82 0.77 22.44
N SER A 89 -1.96 1.09 21.45
CA SER A 89 -0.69 1.80 21.72
C SER A 89 -0.90 3.24 22.20
N PHE A 90 -2.07 3.82 21.95
CA PHE A 90 -2.47 5.12 22.52
C PHE A 90 -3.42 5.00 23.73
N GLY A 91 -3.69 3.79 24.22
CA GLY A 91 -4.64 3.54 25.30
C GLY A 91 -6.05 4.03 24.96
N ALA A 92 -6.48 3.89 23.71
CA ALA A 92 -7.82 4.25 23.29
C ALA A 92 -8.75 3.03 23.40
N SER A 93 -9.78 3.13 24.24
CA SER A 93 -10.77 2.05 24.43
C SER A 93 -11.86 1.99 23.35
N SER A 94 -11.91 2.98 22.47
CA SER A 94 -12.89 3.05 21.38
C SER A 94 -12.34 3.82 20.18
N LEU A 95 -12.96 3.59 19.01
CA LEU A 95 -12.67 4.34 17.78
C LEU A 95 -12.78 5.85 18.00
N GLU A 96 -13.82 6.29 18.68
CA GLU A 96 -14.07 7.70 18.96
C GLU A 96 -12.98 8.32 19.84
N ALA A 97 -12.57 7.61 20.90
CA ALA A 97 -11.48 8.05 21.78
C ALA A 97 -10.15 8.16 21.01
N TYR A 98 -9.90 7.23 20.10
CA TYR A 98 -8.72 7.24 19.24
C TYR A 98 -8.72 8.42 18.25
N VAL A 99 -9.84 8.67 17.58
CA VAL A 99 -9.98 9.81 16.65
C VAL A 99 -9.84 11.14 17.39
N ARG A 100 -10.42 11.26 18.59
CA ARG A 100 -10.22 12.46 19.43
C ARG A 100 -8.74 12.69 19.74
N LYS A 101 -8.01 11.65 20.18
CA LYS A 101 -6.56 11.76 20.44
C LYS A 101 -5.79 12.22 19.20
N ALA A 102 -6.08 11.64 18.03
CA ALA A 102 -5.45 12.03 16.78
C ALA A 102 -5.71 13.51 16.45
N ARG A 103 -6.96 13.97 16.60
CA ARG A 103 -7.34 15.38 16.39
C ARG A 103 -6.68 16.31 17.38
N THR A 104 -6.70 15.99 18.68
CA THR A 104 -6.03 16.80 19.70
C THR A 104 -4.55 16.98 19.37
N PHE A 105 -3.87 15.91 18.96
CA PHE A 105 -2.46 16.00 18.55
C PHE A 105 -2.26 16.85 17.29
N ILE A 106 -3.19 16.84 16.34
CA ILE A 106 -3.12 17.65 15.11
C ILE A 106 -3.41 19.12 15.39
N ASP A 107 -4.46 19.41 16.16
CA ASP A 107 -4.95 20.76 16.43
C ASP A 107 -4.08 21.49 17.47
N ALA A 108 -3.56 20.74 18.45
CA ALA A 108 -2.72 21.26 19.54
C ALA A 108 -1.51 20.32 19.76
N PRO A 109 -0.55 20.28 18.82
CA PRO A 109 0.62 19.42 18.95
C PRO A 109 1.46 19.81 20.19
N PRO A 110 1.99 18.82 20.95
CA PRO A 110 2.84 19.09 22.11
C PRO A 110 4.07 19.94 21.77
N ALA A 111 4.62 20.63 22.76
CA ALA A 111 5.88 21.36 22.61
C ALA A 111 7.00 20.42 22.12
N GLY A 112 7.79 20.88 21.15
CA GLY A 112 8.84 20.07 20.52
C GLY A 112 8.35 19.17 19.38
N ALA A 113 7.05 19.21 19.03
CA ALA A 113 6.56 18.57 17.82
C ALA A 113 7.14 19.25 16.57
N GLN A 114 7.69 18.44 15.69
CA GLN A 114 8.21 18.83 14.38
C GLN A 114 7.11 18.76 13.34
N ARG A 115 7.18 19.65 12.34
CA ARG A 115 6.16 19.80 11.29
C ARG A 115 6.79 19.83 9.90
N LEU A 116 6.13 19.17 8.94
CA LEU A 116 6.45 19.24 7.52
C LEU A 116 5.15 19.39 6.72
N THR A 117 5.03 20.48 5.96
CA THR A 117 3.90 20.68 5.04
C THR A 117 4.27 20.20 3.65
N ARG A 118 3.47 19.29 3.10
CA ARG A 118 3.60 18.79 1.72
C ARG A 118 3.02 19.79 0.73
N ARG A 119 3.42 19.69 -0.55
CA ARG A 119 2.90 20.56 -1.62
C ARG A 119 1.38 20.50 -1.81
N ASN A 120 0.74 19.36 -1.51
CA ASN A 120 -0.71 19.22 -1.59
C ASN A 120 -1.46 19.85 -0.40
N GLY A 121 -0.76 20.43 0.57
CA GLY A 121 -1.32 21.03 1.77
C GLY A 121 -1.47 20.07 2.95
N ASP A 122 -1.22 18.76 2.77
CA ASP A 122 -1.18 17.84 3.91
C ASP A 122 -0.04 18.24 4.86
N VAL A 123 -0.27 18.04 6.16
CA VAL A 123 0.70 18.32 7.21
C VAL A 123 1.12 17.03 7.88
N LEU A 124 2.42 16.81 7.99
CA LEU A 124 3.00 15.74 8.79
C LEU A 124 3.49 16.34 10.10
N LEU A 125 3.21 15.64 11.19
CA LEU A 125 3.59 16.02 12.54
C LEU A 125 4.33 14.86 13.17
N TYR A 126 5.43 15.15 13.87
CA TYR A 126 6.18 14.16 14.64
C TYR A 126 6.61 14.74 15.98
N HIS A 127 6.22 14.10 17.07
CA HIS A 127 6.68 14.48 18.40
C HIS A 127 7.70 13.44 18.92
N PRO A 128 8.98 13.81 19.06
CA PRO A 128 10.03 12.85 19.44
C PRO A 128 9.83 12.24 20.82
N ALA A 129 9.42 13.03 21.82
CA ALA A 129 9.38 12.55 23.21
C ALA A 129 8.28 11.50 23.44
N SER A 130 7.15 11.60 22.74
CA SER A 130 6.10 10.57 22.79
C SER A 130 6.19 9.58 21.62
N ASN A 131 7.20 9.70 20.76
CA ASN A 131 7.31 8.98 19.50
C ASN A 131 5.98 8.95 18.71
N THR A 132 5.30 10.09 18.57
CA THR A 132 3.97 10.14 17.95
C THR A 132 4.05 10.77 16.58
N PHE A 133 3.55 10.07 15.56
CA PHE A 133 3.46 10.56 14.20
C PHE A 133 2.01 10.72 13.77
N ALA A 134 1.71 11.82 13.08
CA ALA A 134 0.41 12.07 12.49
C ALA A 134 0.52 12.66 11.08
N VAL A 135 -0.51 12.42 10.27
CA VAL A 135 -0.74 13.14 9.02
C VAL A 135 -2.13 13.74 9.08
N ALA A 136 -2.24 15.02 8.76
CA ALA A 136 -3.49 15.73 8.59
C ALA A 136 -3.67 16.15 7.14
N SER A 137 -4.92 16.18 6.66
CA SER A 137 -5.25 16.86 5.41
C SER A 137 -5.06 18.37 5.55
N ARG A 138 -5.13 19.09 4.43
CA ARG A 138 -5.10 20.55 4.43
C ARG A 138 -6.21 21.17 5.31
N GLU A 139 -7.35 20.49 5.40
CA GLU A 139 -8.52 20.86 6.20
C GLU A 139 -8.41 20.38 7.66
N GLY A 140 -7.30 19.75 8.04
CA GLY A 140 -7.05 19.26 9.40
C GLY A 140 -7.69 17.91 9.72
N ALA A 141 -8.26 17.21 8.73
CA ALA A 141 -8.82 15.88 8.97
C ALA A 141 -7.69 14.83 9.14
N PRO A 142 -7.74 13.94 10.14
CA PRO A 142 -6.71 12.92 10.31
C PRO A 142 -6.62 11.97 9.11
N ARG A 143 -5.39 11.72 8.67
CA ARG A 143 -5.01 10.75 7.62
C ARG A 143 -4.29 9.54 8.21
N ALA A 144 -3.43 9.78 9.19
CA ALA A 144 -2.66 8.78 9.92
C ALA A 144 -2.38 9.27 11.34
N PHE A 145 -2.25 8.34 12.28
CA PHE A 145 -1.86 8.56 13.68
C PHE A 145 -1.27 7.24 14.18
N PHE A 146 -0.02 7.20 14.64
CA PHE A 146 0.65 5.96 15.12
C PHE A 146 2.00 6.28 15.81
N HIS A 147 2.56 5.28 16.49
CA HIS A 147 3.96 5.29 16.94
C HIS A 147 4.82 4.59 15.89
N PRO A 148 5.77 5.28 15.21
CA PRO A 148 6.65 4.63 14.25
C PRO A 148 7.66 3.73 14.96
N ASP A 149 7.85 2.50 14.47
CA ASP A 149 8.81 1.54 15.02
C ASP A 149 10.26 2.07 14.96
N GLU A 150 10.60 2.79 13.89
CA GLU A 150 11.93 3.39 13.68
C GLU A 150 12.10 4.77 14.36
N GLY A 151 11.09 5.24 15.08
CA GLY A 151 11.14 6.50 15.81
C GLY A 151 11.57 7.70 14.97
N ALA A 152 12.64 8.38 15.41
CA ALA A 152 13.16 9.56 14.73
C ALA A 152 13.68 9.25 13.31
N ALA A 153 14.18 8.04 13.05
CA ALA A 153 14.64 7.65 11.72
C ALA A 153 13.48 7.63 10.70
N TYR A 154 12.28 7.23 11.14
CA TYR A 154 11.07 7.33 10.32
C TYR A 154 10.80 8.77 9.89
N TRP A 155 10.96 9.72 10.81
CA TRP A 155 10.75 11.14 10.53
C TRP A 155 11.76 11.70 9.53
N GLU A 156 13.05 11.38 9.71
CA GLU A 156 14.09 11.77 8.75
C GLU A 156 13.80 11.21 7.35
N ALA A 157 13.36 9.95 7.27
CA ALA A 157 12.96 9.34 6.00
C ALA A 157 11.76 10.07 5.36
N GLN A 158 10.76 10.53 6.14
CA GLN A 158 9.66 11.34 5.60
C GLN A 158 10.14 12.67 5.02
N LYS A 159 11.06 13.38 5.72
CA LYS A 159 11.66 14.63 5.22
C LYS A 159 12.44 14.40 3.92
N ALA A 160 13.31 13.39 3.89
CA ALA A 160 14.11 13.06 2.72
C ALA A 160 13.23 12.75 1.49
N ARG A 161 12.19 11.93 1.67
CA ARG A 161 11.23 11.59 0.61
C ARG A 161 10.50 12.82 0.06
N GLU A 162 10.12 13.76 0.91
CA GLU A 162 9.47 15.01 0.46
C GLU A 162 10.45 15.90 -0.33
N THR A 163 11.71 16.02 0.12
CA THR A 163 12.74 16.76 -0.62
C THR A 163 12.96 16.16 -2.01
N GLN A 164 13.12 14.84 -2.10
CA GLN A 164 13.29 14.13 -3.38
C GLN A 164 12.12 14.34 -4.34
N ARG A 165 10.88 14.33 -3.82
CA ARG A 165 9.69 14.60 -4.66
C ARG A 165 9.67 16.02 -5.22
N ARG A 166 10.15 16.99 -4.43
CA ARG A 166 10.24 18.39 -4.87
C ARG A 166 11.29 18.57 -5.96
N THR A 167 12.46 17.95 -5.80
CA THR A 167 13.55 18.06 -6.78
C THR A 167 13.25 17.32 -8.09
N ALA A 168 12.68 16.12 -8.02
CA ALA A 168 12.32 15.35 -9.22
C ALA A 168 11.34 16.12 -10.10
N ARG A 169 10.33 16.76 -9.50
CA ARG A 169 9.34 17.55 -10.24
C ARG A 169 9.92 18.83 -10.85
N ALA A 170 10.78 19.53 -10.13
CA ALA A 170 11.46 20.71 -10.68
C ALA A 170 12.34 20.38 -11.91
N GLY A 171 12.91 19.16 -11.95
CA GLY A 171 13.62 18.66 -13.13
C GLY A 171 12.68 18.37 -14.29
N SER A 172 11.51 17.76 -14.03
CA SER A 172 10.50 17.49 -15.07
C SER A 172 9.91 18.75 -15.68
N ASP A 173 9.60 19.76 -14.85
CA ASP A 173 9.03 21.03 -15.34
C ASP A 173 10.03 21.73 -16.29
N ARG A 174 11.31 21.82 -15.89
CA ARG A 174 12.39 22.40 -16.73
C ARG A 174 12.62 21.64 -18.05
N ALA A 175 12.45 20.32 -18.06
CA ALA A 175 12.60 19.51 -19.27
C ALA A 175 11.41 19.63 -20.24
N SER A 176 10.28 20.18 -19.81
CA SER A 176 9.08 20.36 -20.65
C SER A 176 9.02 21.73 -21.32
N GLU A 177 9.89 22.66 -20.94
CA GLU A 177 9.91 24.06 -21.41
C GLU A 177 11.01 24.35 -22.46
N GLY A 178 11.83 23.35 -22.83
CA GLY A 178 12.88 23.45 -23.84
C GLY A 178 12.63 22.52 -25.01
#